data_AF-A0A0F9LSF4-F1
#
_entry.id   AF-A0A0F9LSF4-F1
#
_cell.length_a   1.000
_cell.length_b   1.000
_cell.length_c   1.000
_cell.angle_alpha   90.00
_cell.angle_beta   90.00
_cell.angle_gamma   90.00
#
_symmetry.space_group_name_H-M   'P 1'
#
loop_
_entity.id
_entity.type
_entity.pdbx_description
1 polymer ?
#
loop_
_entity_poly.entity_id
_entity_poly.type
_entity_poly.pdbx_seq_one_letter_code
_entity_poly.pdbx_strand_id
1 'polypeptide(L)'
;MTHSELVERGAKWLAKNSNPCYRSPVVLTEFRSYAKEIPDVIGMNHNHSTVIECKTSLSDFKADLRKSHRNHPESLGNWRFYLCPDGVIPASLVPGDWGLLYCNPHRISIRKTPYIHYEPEIRKEEYHLLYSIARRVVIRGLMEQVLMPLR
;
A
#
# COMPACT_ATOMS: atom_id res chain seq x y z
N MET A 1 -3.66 17.99 7.19
CA MET A 1 -3.17 16.63 7.48
C MET A 1 -1.86 16.46 6.74
N THR A 2 -0.80 16.10 7.43
CA THR A 2 0.53 15.94 6.85
C THR A 2 0.65 14.62 6.09
N HIS A 3 1.69 14.46 5.27
CA HIS A 3 1.94 13.20 4.58
C HIS A 3 2.16 12.05 5.58
N SER A 4 3.01 12.26 6.59
CA SER A 4 3.28 11.25 7.62
C SER A 4 2.02 10.84 8.40
N GLU A 5 1.11 11.77 8.70
CA GLU A 5 -0.18 11.45 9.31
C GLU A 5 -1.05 10.56 8.40
N LEU A 6 -1.04 10.81 7.08
CA LEU A 6 -1.76 9.96 6.13
C LEU A 6 -1.14 8.56 6.07
N VAL A 7 0.19 8.46 6.02
CA VAL A 7 0.93 7.18 6.02
C VAL A 7 0.58 6.34 7.24
N GLU A 8 0.68 6.93 8.43
CA GLU A 8 0.38 6.24 9.69
C GLU A 8 -1.08 5.74 9.71
N ARG A 9 -2.01 6.57 9.26
CA ARG A 9 -3.43 6.22 9.23
C ARG A 9 -3.77 5.20 8.15
N GLY A 10 -3.14 5.28 6.99
CA GLY A 10 -3.24 4.28 5.93
C GLY A 10 -2.75 2.90 6.39
N ALA A 11 -1.61 2.87 7.10
CA ALA A 11 -1.07 1.65 7.67
C ALA A 11 -2.04 1.02 8.70
N LYS A 12 -2.57 1.84 9.62
CA LYS A 12 -3.60 1.40 10.58
C LYS A 12 -4.87 0.90 9.89
N TRP A 13 -5.29 1.55 8.80
CA TRP A 13 -6.47 1.16 8.04
C TRP A 13 -6.31 -0.19 7.36
N LEU A 14 -5.14 -0.51 6.79
CA LEU A 14 -4.85 -1.84 6.25
C LEU A 14 -4.78 -2.90 7.34
N ALA A 15 -4.07 -2.62 8.44
CA ALA A 15 -3.90 -3.57 9.53
C ALA A 15 -5.25 -3.99 10.16
N LYS A 16 -6.21 -3.07 10.24
CA LYS A 16 -7.49 -3.26 10.95
C LYS A 16 -8.71 -3.17 10.04
N ASN A 17 -8.54 -3.32 8.72
CA ASN A 17 -9.64 -3.18 7.78
C ASN A 17 -10.75 -4.19 8.06
N SER A 18 -12.02 -3.79 8.04
CA SER A 18 -13.12 -4.74 8.21
C SER A 18 -13.23 -5.71 7.03
N ASN A 19 -12.92 -5.26 5.80
CA ASN A 19 -12.93 -6.10 4.61
C ASN A 19 -11.69 -7.02 4.58
N PRO A 20 -11.87 -8.36 4.60
CA PRO A 20 -10.74 -9.30 4.60
C PRO A 20 -9.89 -9.23 3.33
N CYS A 21 -10.41 -8.74 2.21
CA CYS A 21 -9.64 -8.57 0.98
C CYS A 21 -8.53 -7.51 1.12
N TYR A 22 -8.77 -6.46 1.92
CA TYR A 22 -7.82 -5.37 2.16
C TYR A 22 -7.12 -5.49 3.51
N ARG A 23 -7.64 -6.30 4.44
CA ARG A 23 -7.03 -6.49 5.75
C ARG A 23 -5.67 -7.15 5.58
N SER A 24 -4.64 -6.52 6.11
CA SER A 24 -3.26 -6.96 5.94
C SER A 24 -2.56 -7.09 7.30
N PRO A 25 -2.28 -8.31 7.77
CA PRO A 25 -1.52 -8.51 9.02
C PRO A 25 -0.08 -8.01 8.94
N VAL A 26 0.51 -7.99 7.74
CA VAL A 26 1.84 -7.45 7.49
C VAL A 26 1.68 -6.11 6.78
N VAL A 27 2.15 -5.03 7.41
CA VAL A 27 2.10 -3.67 6.84
C VAL A 27 3.48 -3.04 6.93
N LEU A 28 3.93 -2.47 5.82
CA LEU A 28 5.18 -1.76 5.68
C LEU A 28 4.89 -0.31 5.27
N THR A 29 5.67 0.63 5.77
CA THR A 29 5.59 2.06 5.41
C THR A 29 6.95 2.52 4.91
N GLU A 30 6.98 3.22 3.78
CA GLU A 30 8.18 3.79 3.14
C GLU A 30 9.39 2.81 3.12
N PHE A 31 9.10 1.52 2.92
CA PHE A 31 10.05 0.45 3.16
C PHE A 31 10.99 0.22 1.97
N ARG A 32 12.27 0.55 2.17
CA ARG A 32 13.31 0.33 1.17
C ARG A 32 13.59 -1.16 1.00
N SER A 33 13.50 -1.63 -0.24
CA SER A 33 13.71 -3.02 -0.63
C SER A 33 14.41 -3.10 -2.00
N TYR A 34 14.49 -4.30 -2.57
CA TYR A 34 14.92 -4.52 -3.96
C TYR A 34 13.80 -4.26 -4.98
N ALA A 35 12.58 -3.91 -4.55
CA ALA A 35 11.51 -3.55 -5.44
C ALA A 35 11.81 -2.23 -6.18
N LYS A 36 11.21 -2.06 -7.36
CA LYS A 36 11.40 -0.89 -8.24
C LYS A 36 10.82 0.39 -7.67
N GLU A 37 9.79 0.28 -6.82
CA GLU A 37 9.15 1.41 -6.17
C GLU A 37 9.13 1.25 -4.65
N ILE A 38 9.05 2.39 -3.95
CA ILE A 38 8.87 2.46 -2.50
C ILE A 38 7.48 3.06 -2.29
N PRO A 39 6.45 2.25 -2.01
CA PRO A 39 5.13 2.77 -1.72
C PRO A 39 5.12 3.45 -0.35
N ASP A 40 4.25 4.45 -0.21
CA ASP A 40 4.04 5.12 1.08
C ASP A 40 3.56 4.10 2.14
N VAL A 41 2.61 3.25 1.77
CA VAL A 41 2.16 2.10 2.56
C VAL A 41 1.92 0.90 1.65
N ILE A 42 2.37 -0.28 2.08
CA ILE A 42 1.94 -1.56 1.49
C ILE A 42 1.54 -2.54 2.58
N GLY A 43 0.35 -3.13 2.42
CA GLY A 43 -0.15 -4.22 3.24
C GLY A 43 -0.18 -5.53 2.47
N MET A 44 0.08 -6.64 3.13
CA MET A 44 0.02 -7.99 2.59
C MET A 44 -0.85 -8.89 3.47
N ASN A 45 -1.67 -9.72 2.83
CA ASN A 45 -2.31 -10.88 3.44
C ASN A 45 -1.86 -12.16 2.73
N HIS A 46 -2.50 -13.29 3.06
CA HIS A 46 -2.11 -14.60 2.54
C HIS A 46 -2.34 -14.77 1.02
N ASN A 47 -3.07 -13.86 0.36
CA ASN A 47 -3.44 -14.00 -1.04
C ASN A 47 -3.17 -12.74 -1.88
N HIS A 48 -3.26 -11.55 -1.28
CA HIS A 48 -3.16 -10.28 -1.98
C HIS A 48 -2.37 -9.24 -1.18
N SER A 49 -1.80 -8.27 -1.90
CA SER A 49 -1.26 -7.04 -1.35
C SER A 49 -2.13 -5.82 -1.70
N THR A 50 -2.02 -4.77 -0.90
CA THR A 50 -2.68 -3.48 -1.11
C THR A 50 -1.67 -2.35 -0.93
N VAL A 51 -1.53 -1.51 -1.95
CA VAL A 51 -0.74 -0.28 -1.90
C VAL A 51 -1.64 0.90 -1.58
N ILE A 52 -1.18 1.80 -0.72
CA ILE A 52 -1.77 3.12 -0.50
C ILE A 52 -0.72 4.19 -0.77
N GLU A 53 -1.07 5.14 -1.64
CA GLU A 53 -0.29 6.33 -1.99
C GLU A 53 -0.92 7.57 -1.35
N CYS A 54 -0.21 8.19 -0.43
CA CYS A 54 -0.67 9.30 0.40
C CYS A 54 -0.38 10.65 -0.27
N LYS A 55 -1.44 11.40 -0.58
CA LYS A 55 -1.34 12.69 -1.27
C LYS A 55 -1.94 13.81 -0.42
N THR A 56 -1.16 14.86 -0.22
CA THR A 56 -1.57 16.00 0.61
C THR A 56 -2.24 17.12 -0.19
N SER A 57 -2.10 17.09 -1.51
CA SER A 57 -2.64 18.10 -2.41
C SER A 57 -3.01 17.51 -3.78
N LEU A 58 -3.83 18.24 -4.54
CA LEU A 58 -4.16 17.87 -5.91
C LEU A 58 -2.94 17.93 -6.85
N SER A 59 -1.99 18.83 -6.59
CA SER A 59 -0.75 18.94 -7.38
C SER A 59 0.18 17.74 -7.16
N ASP A 60 0.32 17.29 -5.90
CA ASP A 60 1.04 16.06 -5.53
C ASP A 60 0.45 14.83 -6.24
N PHE A 61 -0.88 14.67 -6.18
CA PHE A 61 -1.60 13.64 -6.93
C PHE A 61 -1.33 13.69 -8.44
N LYS A 62 -1.44 14.88 -9.05
CA LYS A 62 -1.19 15.04 -10.50
C LYS A 62 0.26 14.74 -10.87
N ALA A 63 1.22 15.03 -10.00
CA ALA A 63 2.62 14.70 -10.23
C ALA A 63 2.85 13.19 -10.20
N ASP A 64 2.19 12.52 -9.27
CA ASP A 64 2.27 11.08 -9.13
C ASP A 64 1.66 10.31 -10.31
N LEU A 65 0.53 10.77 -10.85
CA LEU A 65 -0.07 10.21 -12.07
C LEU A 65 0.85 10.21 -13.30
N ARG A 66 1.85 11.10 -13.33
CA ARG A 66 2.81 11.18 -14.45
C ARG A 66 3.97 10.20 -14.33
N LYS A 67 4.08 9.48 -13.21
CA LYS A 67 5.15 8.49 -13.01
C LYS A 67 4.95 7.31 -13.95
N SER A 68 6.02 6.90 -14.64
CA SER A 68 6.00 5.85 -15.66
C SER A 68 5.51 4.49 -15.16
N HIS A 69 5.74 4.17 -13.89
CA HIS A 69 5.31 2.90 -13.28
C HIS A 69 3.80 2.83 -12.99
N ARG A 70 3.07 3.94 -13.02
CA ARG A 70 1.62 3.92 -12.70
C ARG A 70 0.76 3.22 -13.75
N ASN A 71 1.29 3.00 -14.96
CA ASN A 71 0.66 2.21 -16.03
C ASN A 71 1.49 0.97 -16.41
N HIS A 72 2.42 0.53 -15.55
CA HIS A 72 3.34 -0.56 -15.86
C HIS A 72 2.92 -1.85 -15.13
N PRO A 73 3.03 -3.03 -15.77
CA PRO A 73 2.71 -4.31 -15.14
C PRO A 73 3.54 -4.59 -13.88
N GLU A 74 4.73 -3.99 -13.77
CA GLU A 74 5.65 -4.15 -12.63
C GLU A 74 5.37 -3.19 -11.45
N SER A 75 4.15 -2.69 -11.28
CA SER A 75 3.76 -1.94 -10.07
C SER A 75 3.26 -2.87 -8.97
N LEU A 76 3.61 -2.57 -7.72
CA LEU A 76 3.16 -3.27 -6.52
C LEU A 76 1.65 -3.16 -6.32
N GLY A 77 1.09 -4.07 -5.51
CA GLY A 77 -0.30 -4.00 -5.08
C GLY A 77 -1.26 -4.70 -6.04
N ASN A 78 -1.93 -5.76 -5.58
CA ASN A 78 -3.14 -6.26 -6.25
C ASN A 78 -4.27 -5.24 -6.18
N TRP A 79 -4.38 -4.57 -5.03
CA TRP A 79 -5.26 -3.44 -4.82
C TRP A 79 -4.43 -2.16 -4.69
N ARG A 80 -4.91 -1.07 -5.29
CA ARG A 80 -4.18 0.20 -5.30
C ARG A 80 -5.10 1.34 -4.92
N PHE A 81 -4.70 2.14 -3.95
CA PHE A 81 -5.47 3.26 -3.45
C PHE A 81 -4.65 4.53 -3.41
N TYR A 82 -5.28 5.66 -3.73
CA TYR A 82 -4.84 6.95 -3.21
C TYR A 82 -5.51 7.23 -1.86
N LEU A 83 -4.77 7.82 -0.92
CA LEU A 83 -5.29 8.34 0.34
C LEU A 83 -5.00 9.82 0.43
N CYS A 84 -6.03 10.63 0.67
CA CYS A 84 -5.88 12.08 0.82
C CYS A 84 -6.82 12.64 1.88
N PRO A 85 -6.60 13.88 2.36
CA PRO A 85 -7.61 14.57 3.15
C PRO A 85 -8.93 14.69 2.38
N ASP A 86 -10.05 14.65 3.08
CA ASP A 86 -11.39 14.71 2.46
C ASP A 86 -11.51 15.91 1.50
N GLY A 87 -11.95 15.66 0.27
CA GLY A 87 -12.14 16.67 -0.78
C GLY A 87 -10.90 17.09 -1.56
N VAL A 88 -9.69 16.64 -1.21
CA VAL A 88 -8.46 17.06 -1.91
C VAL A 88 -8.35 16.50 -3.33
N ILE A 89 -8.69 15.22 -3.53
CA ILE A 89 -8.69 14.57 -4.85
C ILE A 89 -10.13 14.25 -5.26
N PRO A 90 -10.69 14.92 -6.28
CA PRO A 90 -11.99 14.51 -6.83
C PRO A 90 -11.95 13.08 -7.34
N ALA A 91 -12.93 12.25 -6.96
CA ALA A 91 -13.00 10.85 -7.36
C ALA A 91 -13.02 10.62 -8.89
N SER A 92 -13.55 11.59 -9.65
CA SER A 92 -13.56 11.58 -11.12
C SER A 92 -12.19 11.69 -11.76
N LEU A 93 -11.16 12.15 -11.04
CA LEU A 93 -9.78 12.25 -11.55
C LEU A 93 -8.96 10.99 -11.28
N VAL A 94 -9.46 10.07 -10.44
CA VAL A 94 -8.73 8.85 -10.09
C VAL A 94 -8.86 7.84 -11.24
N PRO A 95 -7.74 7.24 -11.71
CA PRO A 95 -7.76 6.23 -12.77
C PRO A 95 -8.71 5.07 -12.48
N GLY A 96 -9.30 4.47 -13.52
CA GLY A 96 -10.36 3.47 -13.42
C GLY A 96 -10.07 2.34 -12.45
N ASP A 97 -8.85 1.81 -12.54
CA ASP A 97 -8.27 0.70 -11.76
C ASP A 97 -7.88 1.06 -10.31
N TRP A 98 -7.68 2.35 -10.02
CA TRP A 98 -7.33 2.84 -8.69
C TRP A 98 -8.55 3.17 -7.82
N GLY A 99 -8.42 2.85 -6.53
CA GLY A 99 -9.34 3.27 -5.49
C GLY A 99 -8.98 4.63 -4.88
N LEU A 100 -9.93 5.21 -4.15
CA LEU A 100 -9.75 6.47 -3.44
C LEU A 100 -10.26 6.36 -2.01
N LEU A 101 -9.40 6.73 -1.07
CA LEU A 101 -9.68 6.83 0.34
C LEU A 101 -9.66 8.31 0.76
N TYR A 102 -10.70 8.73 1.47
CA TYR A 102 -10.71 10.03 2.15
C TYR A 102 -10.42 9.86 3.62
N CYS A 103 -9.51 10.70 4.10
CA CYS A 103 -9.06 10.80 5.47
C CYS A 103 -9.67 12.07 6.09
N ASN A 104 -10.62 11.91 7.00
CA ASN A 104 -11.09 13.01 7.85
C ASN A 104 -10.51 12.83 9.26
N PRO A 105 -10.63 13.77 10.22
CA PRO A 105 -10.01 13.64 11.53
C PRO A 105 -10.33 12.35 12.32
N HIS A 106 -11.47 11.69 12.04
CA HIS A 106 -11.94 10.55 12.82
C HIS A 106 -11.78 9.19 12.13
N ARG A 107 -11.90 9.14 10.79
CA ARG A 107 -11.92 7.88 10.04
C ARG A 107 -11.35 8.01 8.63
N ILE A 108 -11.07 6.86 8.03
CA ILE A 108 -10.82 6.70 6.60
C ILE A 108 -12.06 6.05 5.98
N SER A 109 -12.56 6.60 4.88
CA SER A 109 -13.69 6.06 4.12
C SER A 109 -13.34 5.85 2.66
N ILE A 110 -13.80 4.74 2.08
CA ILE A 110 -13.68 4.47 0.64
C ILE A 110 -14.64 5.41 -0.11
N ARG A 111 -14.11 6.15 -1.08
CA ARG A 111 -14.86 7.00 -2.01
C ARG A 111 -14.92 6.44 -3.41
N LYS A 112 -13.91 5.68 -3.79
CA LYS A 112 -13.87 4.91 -5.04
C LYS A 112 -13.27 3.55 -4.75
N THR A 113 -13.94 2.49 -5.22
CA THR A 113 -13.44 1.11 -5.11
C THR A 113 -12.41 0.85 -6.20
N PRO A 114 -11.27 0.20 -5.88
CA PRO A 114 -10.28 -0.21 -6.87
C PRO A 114 -10.74 -1.44 -7.65
N TYR A 115 -10.07 -1.71 -8.77
CA TYR A 115 -10.07 -3.02 -9.40
C TYR A 115 -8.90 -3.86 -8.87
N ILE A 116 -9.02 -5.18 -8.96
CA ILE A 116 -7.95 -6.09 -8.58
C ILE A 116 -7.06 -6.41 -9.79
N HIS A 117 -5.77 -6.47 -9.52
CA HIS A 117 -4.71 -6.82 -10.45
C HIS A 117 -4.13 -8.20 -10.11
N TYR A 118 -3.81 -9.00 -11.14
CA TYR A 118 -3.30 -10.36 -11.04
C TYR A 118 -2.07 -10.62 -11.94
N GLU A 119 -1.50 -9.56 -12.48
CA GLU A 119 -0.32 -9.56 -13.33
C GLU A 119 0.85 -10.26 -12.61
N PRO A 120 1.51 -11.26 -13.22
CA PRO A 120 2.60 -12.01 -12.59
C PRO A 120 3.76 -11.14 -12.08
N GLU A 121 4.00 -10.02 -12.74
CA GLU A 121 5.03 -9.04 -12.42
C GLU A 121 4.84 -8.44 -11.01
N ILE A 122 3.61 -8.33 -10.54
CA ILE A 122 3.29 -7.86 -9.18
C ILE A 122 3.93 -8.78 -8.15
N ARG A 123 3.81 -10.11 -8.35
CA ARG A 123 4.38 -11.12 -7.44
C ARG A 123 5.90 -11.05 -7.39
N LYS A 124 6.55 -10.71 -8.52
CA LYS A 124 8.00 -10.55 -8.58
C LYS A 124 8.47 -9.38 -7.70
N GLU A 125 7.79 -8.25 -7.78
CA GLU A 125 8.11 -7.07 -6.95
C GLU A 125 7.77 -7.30 -5.47
N GLU A 126 6.67 -7.99 -5.18
CA GLU A 126 6.32 -8.42 -3.82
C GLU A 126 7.33 -9.39 -3.22
N TYR A 127 7.88 -10.31 -4.03
CA TYR A 127 8.94 -11.21 -3.60
C TYR A 127 10.17 -10.42 -3.15
N HIS A 128 10.54 -9.34 -3.86
CA HIS A 128 11.64 -8.47 -3.43
C HIS A 128 11.40 -7.83 -2.05
N LEU A 129 10.15 -7.45 -1.75
CA LEU A 129 9.76 -6.92 -0.44
C LEU A 129 9.88 -8.00 0.64
N LEU A 130 9.25 -9.16 0.43
CA LEU A 130 9.24 -10.26 1.38
C LEU A 130 10.65 -10.80 1.64
N TYR A 131 11.46 -10.97 0.59
CA TYR A 131 12.87 -11.30 0.71
C TYR A 131 13.63 -10.26 1.54
N SER A 132 13.38 -8.97 1.31
CA SER A 132 14.01 -7.90 2.08
C SER A 132 13.61 -7.89 3.57
N ILE A 133 12.42 -8.38 3.91
CA ILE A 133 12.00 -8.63 5.30
C ILE A 133 12.76 -9.84 5.86
N ALA A 134 12.68 -10.99 5.18
CA ALA A 134 13.30 -12.24 5.61
C ALA A 134 14.83 -12.11 5.78
N ARG A 135 15.50 -11.41 4.85
CA ARG A 135 16.93 -11.11 4.94
C ARG A 135 17.26 -10.32 6.21
N ARG A 136 16.43 -9.35 6.59
CA ARG A 136 16.63 -8.57 7.82
C ARG A 136 16.35 -9.39 9.08
N VAL A 137 15.41 -10.34 9.03
CA VAL A 137 15.18 -11.31 10.13
C VAL A 137 16.46 -12.13 10.36
N VAL A 138 17.07 -12.65 9.30
CA VAL A 138 18.33 -13.40 9.37
C VAL A 138 19.48 -12.55 9.90
N ILE A 139 19.70 -11.36 9.33
CA ILE A 139 20.78 -10.44 9.74
C ILE A 139 20.66 -10.02 11.22
N ARG A 140 19.43 -9.95 11.74
CA ARG A 140 19.16 -9.57 13.14
C ARG A 140 19.11 -10.76 14.09
N GLY A 141 19.35 -11.99 13.62
CA GLY A 141 19.32 -13.19 14.46
C GLY A 141 17.92 -13.56 14.99
N LEU A 142 16.85 -13.14 14.30
CA LEU A 142 15.47 -13.37 14.73
C LEU A 142 14.84 -14.65 14.15
N MET A 143 15.60 -15.42 13.36
CA MET A 143 15.05 -16.55 12.61
C MET A 143 14.47 -17.65 13.50
N GLU A 144 15.15 -17.99 14.61
CA GLU A 144 14.66 -19.01 15.55
C GLU A 144 13.30 -18.64 16.14
N GLN A 145 13.10 -17.35 16.50
CA GLN A 145 11.84 -16.86 17.04
C GLN A 145 10.71 -16.92 16.00
N VAL A 146 11.00 -16.58 14.74
CA VAL A 146 10.03 -16.63 13.65
C VAL A 146 9.63 -18.07 13.29
N LEU A 147 10.52 -19.04 13.48
CA LEU A 147 10.24 -20.46 13.23
C LEU A 147 9.45 -21.14 14.36
N MET A 148 9.27 -20.49 15.52
CA MET A 148 8.44 -21.03 16.59
C MET A 148 6.97 -21.11 16.12
N PRO A 149 6.23 -22.18 16.49
CA PRO A 149 4.82 -22.29 16.15
C PRO A 149 4.01 -21.06 16.62
N LEU A 150 3.13 -20.56 15.74
CA LEU A 150 2.15 -19.53 16.13
C LEU A 150 1.18 -20.13 17.16
N ARG A 151 0.88 -19.35 18.19
CA ARG A 151 -0.12 -19.70 19.22
C ARG A 151 -1.54 -19.47 18.72
#